data_AF-A0A519WM18-F1
#
_entry.id   AF-A0A519WM18-F1
#
_cell.length_a   1.000
_cell.length_b   1.000
_cell.length_c   1.000
_cell.angle_alpha   90.00
_cell.angle_beta   90.00
_cell.angle_gamma   90.00
#
_symmetry.space_group_name_H-M   'P 1'
#
loop_
_entity.id
_entity.type
_entity.pdbx_description
1 polymer ?
#
loop_
_entity_poly.entity_id
_entity_poly.type
_entity_poly.pdbx_seq_one_letter_code
_entity_poly.pdbx_strand_id
1 'polypeptide(L)'
;MSNFFIVSAQGKLGDYQRAEAMNGAIQNKIHYSPDNFQWLSGTRAFFYSMLTPRGVEYILADTKTLSKSAAFDQQKFATELSALSNKTIHPFKLPLSKATITSDGKELKFIYDNAWWTYNLTTLKAVEISKVVPARPQGYWGERNNDTDRRSKSPDGKWVAYIKEFNLYVSSSDSTS
;
A
#
# COMPACT_ATOMS: atom_id res chain seq x y z
N MET A 1 2.61 -57.73 2.30
CA MET A 1 3.46 -56.76 1.57
C MET A 1 2.73 -55.44 1.58
N SER A 2 3.21 -54.45 2.34
CA SER A 2 2.56 -53.13 2.43
C SER A 2 3.02 -52.26 1.27
N ASN A 3 2.10 -51.91 0.38
CA ASN A 3 2.33 -50.91 -0.66
C ASN A 3 2.28 -49.52 -0.04
N PHE A 4 3.43 -48.85 0.02
CA PHE A 4 3.49 -47.41 0.29
C PHE A 4 3.24 -46.66 -1.02
N PHE A 5 2.16 -45.89 -1.08
CA PHE A 5 1.93 -44.94 -2.17
C PHE A 5 2.78 -43.70 -1.93
N ILE A 6 3.72 -43.42 -2.83
CA ILE A 6 4.48 -42.17 -2.82
C ILE A 6 3.50 -41.06 -3.21
N VAL A 7 3.21 -40.18 -2.26
CA VAL A 7 2.42 -38.97 -2.51
C VAL A 7 3.26 -38.02 -3.37
N SER A 8 2.95 -37.95 -4.67
CA SER A 8 3.52 -36.96 -5.60
C SER A 8 2.83 -35.60 -5.39
N ALA A 9 3.06 -34.97 -4.23
CA ALA A 9 2.55 -33.63 -3.91
C ALA A 9 3.67 -32.59 -3.74
N GLN A 10 4.85 -32.83 -4.31
CA GLN A 10 5.87 -31.79 -4.41
C GLN A 10 5.73 -31.06 -5.74
N GLY A 11 5.40 -29.77 -5.66
CA GLY A 11 5.37 -28.88 -6.83
C GLY A 11 6.72 -28.93 -7.54
N LYS A 12 6.69 -29.10 -8.86
CA LYS A 12 7.91 -29.16 -9.68
C LYS A 12 8.40 -27.74 -9.94
N LEU A 13 9.68 -27.57 -10.27
CA LEU A 13 10.23 -26.28 -10.69
C LEU A 13 9.38 -25.61 -11.79
N GLY A 14 8.84 -26.41 -12.73
CA GLY A 14 7.96 -25.92 -13.78
C GLY A 14 6.61 -25.39 -13.29
N ASP A 15 6.09 -25.85 -12.14
CA ASP A 15 4.87 -25.30 -11.52
C ASP A 15 5.15 -23.89 -10.96
N TYR A 16 6.30 -23.71 -10.29
CA TYR A 16 6.75 -22.40 -9.81
C TYR A 16 6.99 -21.43 -10.96
N GLN A 17 7.66 -21.86 -12.04
CA GLN A 17 7.89 -21.02 -13.22
C GLN A 17 6.58 -20.57 -13.88
N ARG A 18 5.56 -21.44 -13.95
CA ARG A 18 4.23 -21.07 -14.45
C ARG A 18 3.51 -20.09 -13.52
N ALA A 19 3.60 -20.27 -12.21
CA ALA A 19 3.01 -19.36 -11.24
C ALA A 19 3.65 -17.96 -11.32
N GLU A 20 4.98 -17.89 -11.44
CA GLU A 20 5.72 -16.63 -11.66
C GLU A 20 5.33 -15.95 -12.97
N ALA A 21 5.23 -16.73 -14.07
CA ALA A 21 4.82 -16.21 -15.37
C ALA A 21 3.36 -15.69 -15.36
N MET A 22 2.48 -16.31 -14.58
CA MET A 22 1.07 -15.90 -14.46
C MET A 22 0.95 -14.52 -13.82
N ASN A 23 1.75 -14.21 -12.79
CA ASN A 23 1.80 -12.86 -12.20
C ASN A 23 2.18 -11.81 -13.25
N GLY A 24 3.24 -12.04 -14.03
CA GLY A 24 3.62 -11.12 -15.12
C GLY A 24 2.57 -11.00 -16.23
N ALA A 25 1.82 -12.08 -16.49
CA ALA A 25 0.79 -12.12 -17.53
C ALA A 25 -0.50 -11.38 -17.16
N ILE A 26 -0.77 -11.16 -15.87
CA ILE A 26 -1.99 -10.47 -15.37
C ILE A 26 -1.72 -9.06 -14.86
N GLN A 27 -0.50 -8.78 -14.40
CA GLN A 27 -0.12 -7.46 -13.89
C GLN A 27 -0.27 -6.38 -14.97
N ASN A 28 -0.78 -5.22 -14.57
CA ASN A 28 -0.95 -4.04 -15.42
C ASN A 28 -1.87 -4.20 -16.64
N LYS A 29 -2.70 -5.25 -16.69
CA LYS A 29 -3.68 -5.44 -17.77
C LYS A 29 -5.09 -4.93 -17.46
N ILE A 30 -5.37 -4.66 -16.19
CA ILE A 30 -6.66 -4.11 -15.78
C ILE A 30 -6.54 -2.59 -15.80
N HIS A 31 -7.02 -2.00 -16.89
CA HIS A 31 -7.11 -0.55 -17.01
C HIS A 31 -8.38 -0.04 -16.35
N TYR A 32 -8.35 1.23 -15.92
CA TYR A 32 -9.47 1.92 -15.28
C TYR A 32 -9.96 1.30 -13.97
N SER A 33 -9.14 0.45 -13.33
CA SER A 33 -9.35 0.06 -11.95
C SER A 33 -8.71 1.10 -11.04
N PRO A 34 -9.49 1.77 -10.18
CA PRO A 34 -8.94 2.62 -9.14
C PRO A 34 -8.09 1.82 -8.15
N ASP A 35 -7.05 2.46 -7.64
CA ASP A 35 -6.12 1.95 -6.63
C ASP A 35 -5.70 3.10 -5.70
N ASN A 36 -5.13 2.75 -4.54
CA ASN A 36 -4.60 3.70 -3.55
C ASN A 36 -5.60 4.80 -3.16
N PHE A 37 -6.78 4.38 -2.68
CA PHE A 37 -7.84 5.28 -2.25
C PHE A 37 -7.49 6.01 -0.96
N GLN A 38 -7.75 7.31 -0.94
CA GLN A 38 -7.55 8.16 0.23
C GLN A 38 -8.71 9.15 0.37
N TRP A 39 -9.26 9.22 1.59
CA TRP A 39 -10.24 10.24 1.96
C TRP A 39 -9.54 11.52 2.43
N LEU A 40 -9.93 12.66 1.85
CA LEU A 40 -9.47 13.99 2.25
C LEU A 40 -10.57 14.70 3.04
N SER A 41 -10.47 14.63 4.36
CA SER A 41 -11.48 15.17 5.28
C SER A 41 -11.67 16.68 5.17
N GLY A 42 -10.58 17.43 4.91
CA GLY A 42 -10.60 18.90 4.83
C GLY A 42 -11.35 19.41 3.60
N THR A 43 -11.14 18.77 2.45
CA THR A 43 -11.78 19.15 1.18
C THR A 43 -13.04 18.36 0.85
N ARG A 44 -13.38 17.33 1.63
CA ARG A 44 -14.46 16.36 1.36
C ARG A 44 -14.34 15.73 -0.02
N ALA A 45 -13.13 15.30 -0.38
CA ALA A 45 -12.81 14.70 -1.66
C ALA A 45 -12.12 13.35 -1.49
N PHE A 46 -12.21 12.51 -2.51
CA PHE A 46 -11.44 11.27 -2.62
C PHE A 46 -10.28 11.47 -3.58
N PHE A 47 -9.09 11.07 -3.14
CA PHE A 47 -7.92 10.93 -3.98
C PHE A 47 -7.71 9.46 -4.29
N TYR A 48 -7.44 9.13 -5.55
CA TYR A 48 -7.07 7.78 -5.97
C TYR A 48 -6.21 7.83 -7.23
N SER A 49 -5.48 6.75 -7.49
CA SER A 49 -4.76 6.54 -8.73
C SER A 49 -5.47 5.50 -9.59
N MET A 50 -5.31 5.56 -10.92
CA MET A 50 -5.78 4.51 -11.81
C MET A 50 -4.79 4.29 -12.94
N LEU A 51 -4.64 3.05 -13.39
CA LEU A 51 -3.86 2.74 -14.58
C LEU A 51 -4.72 2.92 -15.83
N THR A 52 -4.29 3.78 -16.75
CA THR A 52 -4.88 3.97 -18.08
C THR A 52 -3.89 3.50 -19.15
N PRO A 53 -4.32 3.33 -20.43
CA PRO A 53 -3.39 3.04 -21.52
C PRO A 53 -2.24 4.06 -21.67
N ARG A 54 -2.44 5.29 -21.17
CA ARG A 54 -1.42 6.35 -21.16
C ARG A 54 -0.42 6.17 -20.03
N GLY A 55 -0.84 5.54 -18.92
CA GLY A 55 -0.05 5.31 -17.72
C GLY A 55 -0.87 5.55 -16.45
N VAL A 56 -0.21 5.85 -15.33
CA VAL A 56 -0.89 6.10 -14.05
C VAL A 56 -1.41 7.53 -14.04
N GLU A 57 -2.70 7.68 -13.76
CA GLU A 57 -3.38 8.96 -13.58
C GLU A 57 -3.84 9.13 -12.14
N TYR A 58 -3.68 10.34 -11.60
CA TYR A 58 -4.11 10.68 -10.26
C TYR A 58 -5.37 11.54 -10.31
N ILE A 59 -6.45 11.05 -9.69
CA ILE A 59 -7.78 11.65 -9.78
C ILE A 59 -8.22 12.13 -8.40
N LEU A 60 -8.84 13.31 -8.40
CA LEU A 60 -9.56 13.87 -7.28
C LEU A 60 -11.06 13.84 -7.61
N ALA A 61 -11.85 13.19 -6.77
CA ALA A 61 -13.30 13.15 -6.87
C ALA A 61 -13.91 13.96 -5.73
N ASP A 62 -14.56 15.07 -6.07
CA ASP A 62 -15.26 15.91 -5.11
C ASP A 62 -16.65 15.33 -4.83
N THR A 63 -16.96 15.12 -3.55
CA THR A 63 -18.24 14.54 -3.12
C THR A 63 -19.40 15.54 -3.16
N LYS A 64 -19.13 16.86 -3.12
CA LYS A 64 -20.17 17.90 -3.18
C LYS A 64 -20.66 18.11 -4.60
N THR A 65 -19.73 18.23 -5.54
CA THR A 65 -20.04 18.50 -6.96
C THR A 65 -20.23 17.22 -7.77
N LEU A 66 -19.93 16.05 -7.18
CA LEU A 66 -19.91 14.74 -7.84
C LEU A 66 -19.04 14.73 -9.11
N SER A 67 -18.03 15.59 -9.15
CA SER A 67 -17.13 15.77 -10.28
C SER A 67 -15.79 15.07 -10.04
N LYS A 68 -15.18 14.63 -11.13
CA LYS A 68 -13.84 14.03 -11.13
C LYS A 68 -12.92 14.94 -11.93
N SER A 69 -11.76 15.27 -11.36
CA SER A 69 -10.73 16.07 -12.02
C SER A 69 -9.35 15.46 -11.77
N ALA A 70 -8.35 15.87 -12.56
CA ALA A 70 -6.97 15.51 -12.26
C ALA A 70 -6.57 16.11 -10.90
N ALA A 71 -5.95 15.30 -10.04
CA ALA A 71 -5.52 15.75 -8.72
C ALA A 71 -4.43 16.83 -8.79
N PHE A 72 -3.57 16.76 -9.81
CA PHE A 72 -2.53 17.73 -10.09
C PHE A 72 -2.07 17.65 -11.55
N ASP A 73 -1.35 18.68 -12.00
CA ASP A 73 -0.74 18.70 -13.33
C ASP A 73 0.50 17.79 -13.35
N GLN A 74 0.29 16.55 -13.80
CA GLN A 74 1.35 15.53 -13.90
C GLN A 74 2.48 15.95 -14.85
N GLN A 75 2.23 16.83 -15.82
CA GLN A 75 3.24 17.28 -16.76
C GLN A 75 4.20 18.27 -16.11
N LYS A 76 3.66 19.24 -15.36
CA LYS A 76 4.49 20.15 -14.56
C LYS A 76 5.27 19.41 -13.48
N PHE A 77 4.62 18.47 -12.80
CA PHE A 77 5.27 17.66 -11.77
C PHE A 77 6.42 16.82 -12.34
N ALA A 78 6.24 16.18 -13.51
CA ALA A 78 7.30 15.40 -14.15
C ALA A 78 8.49 16.25 -14.58
N THR A 79 8.24 17.46 -15.09
CA THR A 79 9.32 18.41 -15.44
C THR A 79 10.13 18.80 -14.21
N GLU A 80 9.47 19.16 -13.11
CA GLU A 80 10.14 19.52 -11.85
C GLU A 80 10.94 18.33 -11.29
N LEU A 81 10.34 17.14 -11.25
CA LEU A 81 11.03 15.95 -10.75
C LEU A 81 12.20 15.52 -11.66
N SER A 82 12.07 15.72 -12.98
CA SER A 82 13.16 15.46 -13.94
C SER A 82 14.34 16.41 -13.71
N ALA A 83 14.05 17.70 -13.46
CA ALA A 83 15.06 18.71 -13.17
C ALA A 83 15.80 18.42 -11.84
N LEU A 84 15.08 17.98 -10.81
CA LEU A 84 15.67 17.63 -9.52
C LEU A 84 16.52 16.35 -9.57
N SER A 85 16.09 15.36 -10.33
CA SER A 85 16.74 14.05 -10.39
C SER A 85 17.80 13.91 -11.48
N ASN A 86 17.92 14.90 -12.38
CA ASN A 86 18.71 14.80 -13.62
C ASN A 86 18.37 13.54 -14.45
N LYS A 87 17.14 13.04 -14.35
CA LYS A 87 16.63 11.87 -15.08
C LYS A 87 15.41 12.26 -15.88
N THR A 88 15.22 11.65 -17.05
CA THR A 88 14.01 11.87 -17.86
C THR A 88 12.83 11.14 -17.23
N ILE A 89 11.86 11.88 -16.70
CA ILE A 89 10.63 11.33 -16.12
C ILE A 89 9.45 11.71 -16.99
N HIS A 90 8.62 10.71 -17.35
CA HIS A 90 7.42 10.95 -18.15
C HIS A 90 6.19 11.21 -17.26
N PRO A 91 5.30 12.15 -17.63
CA PRO A 91 4.12 12.55 -16.84
C PRO A 91 3.20 11.42 -16.38
N PHE A 92 3.03 10.37 -17.18
CA PHE A 92 2.13 9.25 -16.88
C PHE A 92 2.89 7.99 -16.43
N LYS A 93 4.22 8.05 -16.32
CA LYS A 93 5.07 6.96 -15.80
C LYS A 93 5.92 7.49 -14.65
N LEU A 94 5.24 8.07 -13.67
CA LEU A 94 5.90 8.65 -12.51
C LEU A 94 6.36 7.51 -11.58
N PRO A 95 7.65 7.41 -11.25
CA PRO A 95 8.20 6.39 -10.36
C PRO A 95 7.94 6.73 -8.89
N LEU A 96 6.67 6.98 -8.55
CA LEU A 96 6.26 7.35 -7.19
C LEU A 96 5.83 6.10 -6.43
N SER A 97 6.24 6.01 -5.17
CA SER A 97 5.70 5.05 -4.22
C SER A 97 4.98 5.78 -3.09
N LYS A 98 3.93 5.17 -2.54
CA LYS A 98 3.12 5.72 -1.43
C LYS A 98 2.68 7.18 -1.64
N ALA A 99 2.21 7.50 -2.85
CA ALA A 99 1.68 8.82 -3.15
C ALA A 99 0.40 9.07 -2.34
N THR A 100 0.38 10.16 -1.56
CA THR A 100 -0.74 10.57 -0.70
C THR A 100 -0.89 12.08 -0.75
N ILE A 101 -2.10 12.59 -0.57
CA ILE A 101 -2.36 14.04 -0.50
C ILE A 101 -2.70 14.41 0.95
N THR A 102 -2.29 15.60 1.41
CA THR A 102 -2.69 16.12 2.72
C THR A 102 -4.20 16.34 2.81
N SER A 103 -4.79 16.30 4.01
CA SER A 103 -6.23 16.52 4.21
C SER A 103 -6.77 17.81 3.58
N ASP A 104 -5.90 18.80 3.45
CA ASP A 104 -6.19 20.13 2.94
C ASP A 104 -6.11 20.22 1.41
N GLY A 105 -5.65 19.14 0.75
CA GLY A 105 -5.55 19.06 -0.71
C GLY A 105 -4.43 19.90 -1.33
N LYS A 106 -3.48 20.41 -0.53
CA LYS A 106 -2.46 21.38 -0.98
C LYS A 106 -1.10 20.75 -1.28
N GLU A 107 -0.82 19.59 -0.70
CA GLU A 107 0.49 18.97 -0.75
C GLU A 107 0.38 17.49 -1.09
N LEU A 108 1.20 17.06 -2.04
CA LEU A 108 1.40 15.67 -2.41
C LEU A 108 2.65 15.15 -1.71
N LYS A 109 2.50 14.12 -0.88
CA LYS A 109 3.59 13.40 -0.22
C LYS A 109 3.84 12.10 -0.94
N PHE A 110 5.09 11.81 -1.25
CA PHE A 110 5.47 10.60 -1.97
C PHE A 110 6.88 10.17 -1.60
N ILE A 111 7.19 8.91 -1.91
CA ILE A 111 8.54 8.38 -1.88
C ILE A 111 9.10 8.39 -3.30
N TYR A 112 10.28 8.96 -3.45
CA TYR A 112 11.09 8.93 -4.66
C TYR A 112 12.57 8.80 -4.27
N ASP A 113 13.28 7.90 -4.96
CA ASP A 113 14.71 7.63 -4.75
C ASP A 113 15.09 7.37 -3.27
N ASN A 114 14.28 6.54 -2.58
CA ASN A 114 14.43 6.23 -1.15
C ASN A 114 14.39 7.45 -0.22
N ALA A 115 13.77 8.55 -0.63
CA ALA A 115 13.50 9.69 0.24
C ALA A 115 12.00 10.06 0.20
N TRP A 116 11.52 10.62 1.29
CA TRP A 116 10.22 11.27 1.39
C TRP A 116 10.32 12.67 0.82
N TRP A 117 9.42 12.97 -0.10
CA TRP A 117 9.29 14.27 -0.72
C TRP A 117 7.89 14.82 -0.48
N THR A 118 7.80 16.13 -0.34
CA THR A 118 6.55 16.88 -0.41
C THR A 118 6.59 17.76 -1.64
N TYR A 119 5.54 17.69 -2.47
CA TYR A 119 5.29 18.60 -3.56
C TYR A 119 4.12 19.50 -3.21
N ASN A 120 4.37 20.81 -3.19
CA ASN A 120 3.33 21.79 -2.95
C ASN A 120 2.63 22.13 -4.27
N LEU A 121 1.31 21.90 -4.32
CA LEU A 121 0.51 22.06 -5.54
C LEU A 121 0.29 23.52 -5.93
N THR A 122 0.49 24.47 -5.01
CA THR A 122 0.33 25.90 -5.25
C THR A 122 1.63 26.53 -5.75
N THR A 123 2.76 26.23 -5.10
CA THR A 123 4.07 26.77 -5.47
C THR A 123 4.77 25.94 -6.54
N LEU A 124 4.25 24.75 -6.83
CA LEU A 124 4.76 23.79 -7.82
C LEU A 124 6.21 23.37 -7.55
N LYS A 125 6.63 23.33 -6.28
CA LYS A 125 7.97 22.94 -5.86
C LYS A 125 7.96 21.65 -5.05
N ALA A 126 8.93 20.78 -5.32
CA ALA A 126 9.21 19.59 -4.51
C ALA A 126 10.34 19.87 -3.52
N VAL A 127 10.16 19.40 -2.28
CA VAL A 127 11.13 19.52 -1.19
C VAL A 127 11.37 18.15 -0.59
N GLU A 128 12.63 17.77 -0.44
CA GLU A 128 13.02 16.57 0.29
C GLU A 128 12.79 16.79 1.79
N ILE A 129 12.05 15.89 2.43
CA ILE A 129 11.78 15.94 3.87
C ILE A 129 12.81 15.13 4.63
N SER A 130 13.01 13.88 4.22
CA SER A 130 13.87 12.93 4.93
C SER A 130 14.13 11.69 4.09
N LYS A 131 15.24 11.02 4.34
CA LYS A 131 15.49 9.70 3.74
C LYS A 131 14.58 8.66 4.36
N VAL A 132 14.06 7.76 3.54
CA VAL A 132 13.33 6.58 4.00
C VAL A 132 14.34 5.70 4.73
N VAL A 133 14.15 5.57 6.04
CA VAL A 133 14.85 4.54 6.80
C VAL A 133 14.30 3.20 6.32
N PRO A 134 15.13 2.30 5.76
CA PRO A 134 14.65 0.99 5.35
C PRO A 134 14.01 0.34 6.58
N ALA A 135 12.80 -0.19 6.40
CA ALA A 135 12.20 -1.00 7.43
C ALA A 135 13.22 -2.07 7.82
N ARG A 136 13.46 -2.26 9.12
CA ARG A 136 14.23 -3.42 9.58
C ARG A 136 13.65 -4.64 8.87
N PRO A 137 14.50 -5.56 8.35
CA PRO A 137 14.02 -6.75 7.68
C PRO A 137 12.84 -7.28 8.49
N GLN A 138 11.67 -7.38 7.86
CA GLN A 138 10.57 -8.07 8.50
C GLN A 138 11.14 -9.45 8.83
N GLY A 139 11.29 -9.72 10.13
CA GLY A 139 11.72 -11.03 10.59
C GLY A 139 10.90 -12.07 9.86
N TYR A 140 11.53 -13.21 9.58
CA TYR A 140 10.87 -14.34 8.93
C TYR A 140 9.48 -14.53 9.58
N TRP A 141 8.44 -14.91 8.82
CA TRP A 141 7.10 -15.02 9.41
C TRP A 141 7.06 -16.00 10.62
N GLY A 142 8.05 -16.91 10.74
CA GLY A 142 8.28 -17.77 11.91
C GLY A 142 9.08 -17.14 13.07
N GLU A 143 9.62 -15.92 12.92
CA GLU A 143 10.23 -15.09 13.96
C GLU A 143 9.26 -14.07 14.57
N ARG A 144 8.04 -13.93 14.01
CA ARG A 144 6.98 -13.24 14.74
C ARG A 144 6.69 -14.08 15.97
N ASN A 145 6.97 -13.51 17.14
CA ASN A 145 6.51 -14.04 18.42
C ASN A 145 5.09 -14.57 18.25
N ASN A 146 4.95 -15.85 18.55
CA ASN A 146 3.74 -16.65 18.43
C ASN A 146 2.52 -15.79 18.80
N ASP A 147 1.58 -15.61 17.87
CA ASP A 147 0.33 -14.85 18.07
C ASP A 147 -0.58 -15.49 19.14
N THR A 148 -0.12 -16.55 19.82
CA THR A 148 -0.72 -17.19 20.98
C THR A 148 -0.84 -16.28 22.21
N ASP A 149 -0.16 -15.13 22.26
CA ASP A 149 -0.30 -14.20 23.39
C ASP A 149 -1.13 -12.95 23.06
N ARG A 150 -1.83 -12.92 21.91
CA ARG A 150 -2.77 -11.84 21.62
C ARG A 150 -3.98 -11.92 22.55
N ARG A 151 -4.03 -10.99 23.50
CA ARG A 151 -5.18 -10.76 24.38
C ARG A 151 -5.95 -9.52 23.92
N SER A 152 -7.26 -9.64 23.74
CA SER A 152 -8.15 -8.52 23.42
C SER A 152 -9.15 -8.29 24.55
N LYS A 153 -9.34 -7.04 24.98
CA LYS A 153 -10.29 -6.68 26.04
C LYS A 153 -11.66 -6.37 25.43
N SER A 154 -12.73 -6.74 26.13
CA SER A 154 -14.08 -6.32 25.76
C SER A 154 -14.24 -4.80 25.92
N PRO A 155 -15.17 -4.16 25.18
CA PRO A 155 -15.43 -2.73 25.29
C PRO A 155 -15.85 -2.28 26.70
N ASP A 156 -16.49 -3.16 27.46
CA ASP A 156 -16.88 -2.94 28.87
C ASP A 156 -15.78 -3.33 29.87
N GLY A 157 -14.63 -3.81 29.39
CA GLY A 157 -13.44 -4.13 30.18
C GLY A 157 -13.51 -5.42 31.01
N LYS A 158 -14.67 -6.09 31.07
CA LYS A 158 -14.92 -7.24 31.96
C LYS A 158 -14.36 -8.57 31.46
N TRP A 159 -14.00 -8.66 30.18
CA TRP A 159 -13.60 -9.91 29.55
C TRP A 159 -12.32 -9.75 28.75
N VAL A 160 -11.54 -10.82 28.69
CA VAL A 160 -10.32 -10.93 27.89
C VAL A 160 -10.42 -12.16 27.00
N ALA A 161 -10.36 -11.97 25.68
CA ALA A 161 -10.27 -13.06 24.71
C ALA A 161 -8.81 -13.33 24.35
N TYR A 162 -8.41 -14.61 24.27
CA TYR A 162 -7.03 -15.02 23.95
C TYR A 162 -6.99 -16.36 23.20
N ILE A 163 -5.88 -16.62 22.49
CA ILE A 163 -5.66 -17.89 21.79
C ILE A 163 -4.72 -18.76 22.61
N LYS A 164 -5.14 -19.97 23.00
CA LYS A 164 -4.27 -20.96 23.63
C LYS A 164 -4.37 -22.27 22.87
N GLU A 165 -3.23 -22.83 22.45
CA GLU A 165 -3.18 -24.10 21.70
C GLU A 165 -4.10 -24.12 20.47
N PHE A 166 -4.09 -23.03 19.67
CA PHE A 166 -4.97 -22.84 18.50
C PHE A 166 -6.48 -22.79 18.80
N ASN A 167 -6.87 -22.71 20.07
CA ASN A 167 -8.26 -22.55 20.51
C ASN A 167 -8.52 -21.14 21.06
N LEU A 168 -9.74 -20.65 20.89
CA LEU A 168 -10.21 -19.37 21.40
C LEU A 168 -10.77 -19.53 22.83
N TYR A 169 -10.25 -18.75 23.76
CA TYR A 169 -10.68 -18.71 25.16
C TYR A 169 -11.17 -17.30 25.54
N VAL A 170 -12.07 -17.24 26.52
CA VAL A 170 -12.53 -15.99 27.15
C VAL A 170 -12.42 -16.16 28.67
N SER A 171 -11.77 -15.21 29.34
CA SER A 171 -11.70 -15.15 30.81
C SER A 171 -12.23 -13.83 31.32
N SER A 172 -12.69 -13.80 32.58
CA SER A 172 -12.96 -12.54 33.28
C SER A 172 -11.66 -11.72 33.39
N SER A 173 -11.76 -10.40 33.32
CA SER A 173 -10.62 -9.50 33.57
C SER A 173 -10.07 -9.60 34.99
N ASP A 174 -10.90 -10.09 35.93
CA ASP A 174 -10.61 -10.10 37.36
C ASP A 174 -9.99 -11.42 37.84
N SER A 175 -10.00 -12.45 36.98
CA SER A 175 -9.34 -13.73 37.28
C SER A 175 -7.83 -13.60 37.10
N THR A 176 -7.17 -13.18 38.18
CA THR A 176 -5.73 -13.36 38.38
C THR A 176 -5.53 -14.74 39.00
N SER A 177 -5.02 -15.70 38.24
CA SER A 177 -4.46 -16.96 38.74
C SER A 177 -3.48 -17.52 37.70
#